data_AF-A0A975R5E6-F1
#
_entry.id   AF-A0A975R5E6-F1
#
_cell.length_a   1.000
_cell.length_b   1.000
_cell.length_c   1.000
_cell.angle_alpha   90.00
_cell.angle_beta   90.00
_cell.angle_gamma   90.00
#
_symmetry.space_group_name_H-M   'P 1'
#
loop_
_entity.id
_entity.type
_entity.pdbx_description
1 polymer ?
#
loop_
_entity_poly.entity_id
_entity_poly.type
_entity_poly.pdbx_seq_one_letter_code
_entity_poly.pdbx_strand_id
1 'polypeptide(L)'
;MARIHDAMTRAGLSQTALAGRAGLSKAAMSRMLSGKRGIGAGELGVLAVALGVSVASLLGEPDQTPQRSRELALAARLAHADAEYPEAQDRARELLEVRDQLNGLVAAEATSFLKIEKLPSPSRRHIDQGTELAAQVRSELGLGDEPIEDISALVESTFGLMVAREPLDTDLVGLLVTDGVQAPSGAAAMALALVNSTDPVPRQRFTIAHELAHLLFGDANVVLPDYRDGKQQKHEWRANDFAGELLMPKGGVQALVTELGVGPAGSELHGEDAELLTCAVAATFNVSVKAAAIRCNRLRWLDPDEKERVKGLAAVQLLRRHGFADFAKTVTSQAGEIEPPATLARDALYAYTEGLVGLGTMARLWHADDPAALRRDFESAGYVPAFN
;
A
#
# COMPACT_ATOMS: atom_id res chain seq x y z
N MET A 1 -31.62 2.50 -7.97
CA MET A 1 -31.22 1.55 -9.04
C MET A 1 -30.82 2.26 -10.33
N ALA A 2 -31.67 3.11 -10.92
CA ALA A 2 -31.33 3.87 -12.13
C ALA A 2 -30.00 4.64 -12.02
N ARG A 3 -29.78 5.36 -10.91
CA ARG A 3 -28.53 6.10 -10.66
C ARG A 3 -27.27 5.23 -10.62
N ILE A 4 -27.39 3.99 -10.15
CA ILE A 4 -26.27 3.03 -10.16
C ILE A 4 -25.97 2.62 -11.60
N HIS A 5 -26.99 2.35 -12.43
CA HIS A 5 -26.80 2.11 -13.86
C HIS A 5 -26.15 3.30 -14.56
N ASP A 6 -26.60 4.52 -14.28
CA ASP A 6 -26.03 5.72 -14.91
C ASP A 6 -24.55 5.90 -14.52
N ALA A 7 -24.20 5.66 -13.25
CA ALA A 7 -22.82 5.70 -12.77
C ALA A 7 -21.96 4.60 -13.41
N MET A 8 -22.51 3.39 -13.59
CA MET A 8 -21.82 2.30 -14.29
C MET A 8 -21.50 2.68 -15.74
N THR A 9 -22.48 3.26 -16.45
CA THR A 9 -22.30 3.72 -17.82
C THR A 9 -21.21 4.78 -17.91
N ARG A 10 -21.20 5.75 -17.00
CA ARG A 10 -20.12 6.77 -16.93
C ARG A 10 -18.75 6.18 -16.64
N ALA A 11 -18.69 5.18 -15.74
CA ALA A 11 -17.46 4.52 -15.37
C ALA A 11 -16.99 3.45 -16.39
N GLY A 12 -17.76 3.19 -17.46
CA GLY A 12 -17.48 2.14 -18.42
C GLY A 12 -17.50 0.72 -17.81
N LEU A 13 -18.18 0.52 -16.68
CA LEU A 13 -18.16 -0.74 -15.94
C LEU A 13 -19.35 -1.64 -16.33
N SER A 14 -19.06 -2.90 -16.65
CA SER A 14 -20.09 -3.93 -16.74
C SER A 14 -20.60 -4.34 -15.35
N GLN A 15 -21.79 -4.94 -15.26
CA GLN A 15 -22.29 -5.49 -13.98
C GLN A 15 -21.32 -6.51 -13.36
N THR A 16 -20.61 -7.27 -14.20
CA THR A 16 -19.64 -8.27 -13.74
C THR A 16 -18.36 -7.59 -13.22
N ALA A 17 -17.91 -6.51 -13.86
CA ALA A 17 -16.77 -5.72 -13.41
C ALA A 17 -17.09 -4.99 -12.10
N LEU A 18 -18.29 -4.41 -12.00
CA LEU A 18 -18.78 -3.77 -10.77
C LEU A 18 -18.89 -4.78 -9.62
N ALA A 19 -19.41 -5.98 -9.89
CA ALA A 19 -19.49 -7.05 -8.88
C ALA A 19 -18.10 -7.44 -8.35
N GLY A 20 -17.14 -7.60 -9.26
CA GLY A 20 -15.74 -7.86 -8.89
C GLY A 20 -15.13 -6.73 -8.05
N ARG A 21 -15.32 -5.47 -8.46
CA ARG A 21 -14.82 -4.31 -7.70
C ARG A 21 -15.48 -4.13 -6.33
N ALA A 22 -16.75 -4.48 -6.22
CA ALA A 22 -17.52 -4.37 -4.99
C ALA A 22 -17.33 -5.56 -4.04
N GLY A 23 -16.54 -6.58 -4.40
CA GLY A 23 -16.45 -7.81 -3.59
C GLY A 23 -17.77 -8.58 -3.50
N LEU A 24 -18.71 -8.35 -4.43
CA LEU A 24 -20.05 -8.94 -4.43
C LEU A 24 -20.14 -10.04 -5.50
N SER A 25 -20.92 -11.09 -5.23
CA SER A 25 -21.19 -12.10 -6.26
C SER A 25 -21.99 -11.51 -7.43
N LYS A 26 -21.77 -12.01 -8.65
CA LYS A 26 -22.53 -11.60 -9.85
C LYS A 26 -24.05 -11.77 -9.65
N ALA A 27 -24.46 -12.82 -8.93
CA ALA A 27 -25.85 -13.08 -8.59
C ALA A 27 -26.40 -12.08 -7.55
N ALA A 28 -25.61 -11.69 -6.53
CA ALA A 28 -26.00 -10.65 -5.59
C ALA A 28 -26.16 -9.30 -6.30
N MET A 29 -25.18 -8.91 -7.12
CA MET A 29 -25.20 -7.68 -7.92
C MET A 29 -26.41 -7.63 -8.85
N SER A 30 -26.68 -8.70 -9.61
CA SER A 30 -27.84 -8.74 -10.52
C SER A 30 -29.18 -8.61 -9.79
N ARG A 31 -29.34 -9.27 -8.63
CA ARG A 31 -30.56 -9.14 -7.81
C ARG A 31 -30.72 -7.75 -7.21
N MET A 32 -29.63 -7.11 -6.79
CA MET A 32 -29.65 -5.71 -6.36
C MET A 32 -30.08 -4.82 -7.53
N LEU A 33 -29.36 -4.89 -8.65
CA LEU A 33 -29.57 -4.07 -9.85
C LEU A 33 -30.97 -4.18 -10.45
N SER A 34 -31.59 -5.35 -10.37
CA SER A 34 -32.96 -5.60 -10.82
C SER A 34 -34.05 -5.25 -9.80
N GLY A 35 -33.70 -4.76 -8.61
CA GLY A 35 -34.64 -4.42 -7.54
C GLY A 35 -35.24 -5.64 -6.82
N LYS A 36 -34.78 -6.85 -7.14
CA LYS A 36 -35.21 -8.09 -6.48
C LYS A 36 -34.59 -8.28 -5.08
N ARG A 37 -33.60 -7.46 -4.73
CA ARG A 37 -32.98 -7.38 -3.40
C ARG A 37 -32.70 -5.92 -3.05
N GLY A 38 -33.03 -5.51 -1.83
CA GLY A 38 -32.62 -4.22 -1.29
C GLY A 38 -31.10 -4.10 -1.16
N ILE A 39 -30.60 -2.87 -1.21
CA ILE A 39 -29.19 -2.54 -0.99
C ILE A 39 -29.09 -1.94 0.41
N GLY A 40 -28.34 -2.57 1.31
CA GLY A 40 -28.08 -2.03 2.64
C GLY A 40 -27.15 -0.82 2.61
N ALA A 41 -27.09 -0.05 3.71
CA ALA A 41 -26.27 1.16 3.78
C ALA A 41 -24.78 0.90 3.48
N GLY A 42 -24.21 -0.15 4.05
CA GLY A 42 -22.83 -0.50 3.75
C GLY A 42 -22.64 -0.94 2.28
N GLU A 43 -23.58 -1.72 1.72
CA GLU A 43 -23.48 -2.18 0.34
C GLU A 43 -23.59 -1.00 -0.64
N LEU A 44 -24.38 0.01 -0.29
CA LEU A 44 -24.48 1.25 -1.05
C LEU A 44 -23.15 2.02 -1.03
N GLY A 45 -22.47 2.05 0.12
CA GLY A 45 -21.10 2.56 0.25
C GLY A 45 -20.15 1.83 -0.71
N VAL A 46 -20.08 0.51 -0.62
CA VAL A 46 -19.22 -0.32 -1.48
C VAL A 46 -19.51 -0.11 -2.98
N LEU A 47 -20.78 0.07 -3.35
CA LEU A 47 -21.16 0.35 -4.74
C LEU A 47 -20.74 1.75 -5.20
N ALA A 48 -20.97 2.78 -4.38
CA ALA A 48 -20.59 4.17 -4.71
C ALA A 48 -19.09 4.26 -5.06
N VAL A 49 -18.30 3.57 -4.25
CA VAL A 49 -16.86 3.40 -4.37
C VAL A 49 -16.45 2.69 -5.64
N ALA A 50 -17.02 1.51 -5.90
CA ALA A 50 -16.67 0.74 -7.08
C ALA A 50 -16.98 1.49 -8.38
N LEU A 51 -17.88 2.48 -8.29
CA LEU A 51 -18.32 3.38 -9.35
C LEU A 51 -17.57 4.73 -9.40
N GLY A 52 -16.73 5.04 -8.41
CA GLY A 52 -16.05 6.33 -8.30
C GLY A 52 -16.99 7.52 -8.06
N VAL A 53 -18.10 7.31 -7.36
CA VAL A 53 -19.09 8.34 -7.01
C VAL A 53 -19.36 8.38 -5.51
N SER A 54 -20.01 9.43 -5.02
CA SER A 54 -20.45 9.52 -3.62
C SER A 54 -21.73 8.72 -3.35
N VAL A 55 -21.90 8.32 -2.09
CA VAL A 55 -23.18 7.73 -1.61
C VAL A 55 -24.32 8.72 -1.78
N ALA A 56 -24.09 10.01 -1.49
CA ALA A 56 -25.05 11.09 -1.72
C ALA A 56 -25.50 11.15 -3.19
N SER A 57 -24.57 11.03 -4.15
CA SER A 57 -24.90 10.97 -5.58
C SER A 57 -25.79 9.77 -5.94
N LEU A 58 -25.54 8.61 -5.34
CA LEU A 58 -26.38 7.41 -5.53
C LEU A 58 -27.77 7.54 -4.88
N LEU A 59 -27.88 8.24 -3.75
CA LEU A 59 -29.15 8.57 -3.08
C LEU A 59 -29.90 9.70 -3.79
N GLY A 60 -29.21 10.47 -4.61
CA GLY A 60 -29.76 11.57 -5.37
C GLY A 60 -29.75 12.91 -4.68
N GLU A 61 -28.91 13.02 -3.66
CA GLU A 61 -28.62 14.26 -2.98
C GLU A 61 -27.50 15.00 -3.72
N PRO A 62 -27.58 16.33 -3.86
CA PRO A 62 -26.43 17.12 -4.30
C PRO A 62 -25.29 16.90 -3.31
N ASP A 63 -24.09 16.62 -3.84
CA ASP A 63 -22.89 16.35 -3.04
C ASP A 63 -22.36 17.67 -2.44
N GLN A 64 -23.09 18.21 -1.47
CA GLN A 64 -22.75 19.48 -0.82
C GLN A 64 -21.55 19.33 0.12
N THR A 65 -21.18 18.10 0.50
CA THR A 65 -20.04 17.79 1.35
C THR A 65 -19.31 16.52 0.87
N PRO A 66 -18.46 16.63 -0.16
CA PRO A 66 -17.66 15.51 -0.67
C PRO A 66 -16.88 14.76 0.40
N GLN A 67 -16.46 15.45 1.47
CA GLN A 67 -15.79 14.88 2.63
C GLN A 67 -16.66 13.85 3.38
N ARG A 68 -17.88 14.21 3.79
CA ARG A 68 -18.82 13.29 4.46
C ARG A 68 -19.21 12.09 3.60
N SER A 69 -19.34 12.30 2.30
CA SER A 69 -19.58 11.24 1.33
C SER A 69 -18.42 10.23 1.27
N ARG A 70 -17.18 10.72 1.37
CA ARG A 70 -15.96 9.89 1.44
C ARG A 70 -15.84 9.17 2.78
N GLU A 71 -16.12 9.86 3.89
CA GLU A 71 -16.16 9.29 5.25
C GLU A 71 -17.17 8.15 5.36
N LEU A 72 -18.38 8.32 4.82
CA LEU A 72 -19.40 7.27 4.83
C LEU A 72 -19.02 6.08 3.94
N ALA A 73 -18.41 6.34 2.78
CA ALA A 73 -17.90 5.31 1.88
C ALA A 73 -16.74 4.50 2.49
N LEU A 74 -15.93 5.16 3.30
CA LEU A 74 -14.84 4.57 4.07
C LEU A 74 -15.36 3.75 5.26
N ALA A 75 -16.26 4.32 6.07
CA ALA A 75 -16.88 3.63 7.21
C ALA A 75 -17.65 2.39 6.75
N ALA A 76 -18.36 2.48 5.64
CA ALA A 76 -19.01 1.33 5.00
C ALA A 76 -18.00 0.24 4.61
N ARG A 77 -16.80 0.61 4.14
CA ARG A 77 -15.76 -0.35 3.78
C ARG A 77 -15.10 -1.01 4.96
N LEU A 78 -14.74 -0.25 5.98
CA LEU A 78 -14.20 -0.82 7.21
C LEU A 78 -15.21 -1.80 7.83
N ALA A 79 -16.52 -1.54 7.69
CA ALA A 79 -17.58 -2.45 8.13
C ALA A 79 -17.83 -3.66 7.20
N HIS A 80 -17.35 -3.64 5.95
CA HIS A 80 -17.55 -4.70 4.94
C HIS A 80 -16.31 -5.56 4.67
N ALA A 81 -15.13 -5.06 5.02
CA ALA A 81 -13.96 -5.89 5.21
C ALA A 81 -14.35 -6.99 6.21
N ASP A 82 -14.20 -8.27 5.83
CA ASP A 82 -14.47 -9.39 6.74
C ASP A 82 -13.87 -9.06 8.11
N ALA A 83 -14.66 -9.23 9.18
CA ALA A 83 -14.39 -8.76 10.55
C ALA A 83 -13.22 -9.48 11.26
N GLU A 84 -12.21 -9.89 10.49
CA GLU A 84 -11.08 -10.72 10.89
C GLU A 84 -9.99 -9.89 11.63
N TYR A 85 -9.89 -8.57 11.39
CA TYR A 85 -8.87 -7.70 12.00
C TYR A 85 -9.45 -6.38 12.54
N PRO A 86 -10.29 -6.41 13.60
CA PRO A 86 -10.96 -5.23 14.13
C PRO A 86 -9.98 -4.15 14.63
N GLU A 87 -8.84 -4.53 15.23
CA GLU A 87 -7.85 -3.59 15.74
C GLU A 87 -7.21 -2.75 14.62
N ALA A 88 -6.83 -3.38 13.51
CA ALA A 88 -6.29 -2.67 12.35
C ALA A 88 -7.31 -1.73 11.71
N GLN A 89 -8.59 -2.14 11.65
CA GLN A 89 -9.67 -1.31 11.12
C GLN A 89 -9.96 -0.10 12.02
N ASP A 90 -9.96 -0.30 13.34
CA ASP A 90 -10.14 0.76 14.32
C ASP A 90 -8.99 1.75 14.26
N ARG A 91 -7.76 1.24 14.12
CA ARG A 91 -6.57 2.07 13.96
C ARG A 91 -6.59 2.88 12.67
N ALA A 92 -6.96 2.26 11.54
CA ALA A 92 -7.15 2.98 10.29
C ALA A 92 -8.19 4.09 10.43
N ARG A 93 -9.33 3.81 11.09
CA ARG A 93 -10.38 4.81 11.33
C ARG A 93 -9.85 5.99 12.14
N GLU A 94 -9.12 5.73 13.21
CA GLU A 94 -8.55 6.77 14.06
C GLU A 94 -7.59 7.69 13.28
N LEU A 95 -6.68 7.14 12.49
CA LEU A 95 -5.76 7.92 11.67
C LEU A 95 -6.50 8.81 10.65
N LEU A 96 -7.59 8.31 10.08
CA LEU A 96 -8.39 9.03 9.10
C LEU A 96 -9.20 10.16 9.77
N GLU A 97 -9.70 9.94 10.99
CA GLU A 97 -10.32 10.98 11.81
C GLU A 97 -9.32 12.10 12.18
N VAL A 98 -8.08 11.74 12.55
CA VAL A 98 -7.01 12.72 12.81
C VAL A 98 -6.71 13.53 11.55
N ARG A 99 -6.62 12.87 10.38
CA ARG A 99 -6.45 13.56 9.10
C ARG A 99 -7.57 14.54 8.81
N ASP A 100 -8.82 14.14 8.98
CA ASP A 100 -9.96 15.01 8.69
C ASP A 100 -10.03 16.19 9.67
N GLN A 101 -9.68 15.97 10.94
CA GLN A 101 -9.49 17.06 11.90
C GLN A 101 -8.43 18.07 11.40
N LEU A 102 -7.28 17.59 10.94
CA LEU A 102 -6.17 18.44 10.51
C LEU A 102 -6.44 19.16 9.18
N ASN A 103 -7.11 18.51 8.22
CA ASN A 103 -7.54 19.14 6.96
C ASN A 103 -8.46 20.35 7.17
N GLY A 104 -9.22 20.37 8.28
CA GLY A 104 -10.06 21.51 8.65
C GLY A 104 -9.31 22.69 9.28
N LEU A 105 -8.05 22.49 9.68
CA LEU A 105 -7.25 23.44 10.45
C LEU A 105 -6.04 23.95 9.68
N VAL A 106 -5.42 23.08 8.88
CA VAL A 106 -4.24 23.38 8.08
C VAL A 106 -4.69 23.55 6.63
N ALA A 107 -4.39 24.70 6.04
CA ALA A 107 -4.71 24.93 4.63
C ALA A 107 -3.95 23.91 3.78
N ALA A 108 -4.68 23.03 3.11
CA ALA A 108 -4.08 22.08 2.19
C ALA A 108 -3.41 22.86 1.05
N GLU A 109 -2.08 22.80 0.95
CA GLU A 109 -1.43 23.16 -0.30
C GLU A 109 -2.00 22.27 -1.41
N ALA A 110 -2.23 22.86 -2.58
CA ALA A 110 -2.74 22.14 -3.75
C ALA A 110 -1.68 21.13 -4.24
N THR A 111 -1.61 19.99 -3.55
CA THR A 111 -0.65 18.94 -3.84
C THR A 111 -1.22 18.12 -4.99
N SER A 112 -0.54 18.20 -6.14
CA SER A 112 -0.89 17.38 -7.30
C SER A 112 -0.12 16.07 -7.24
N PHE A 113 -0.83 14.97 -7.04
CA PHE A 113 -0.25 13.63 -7.13
C PHE A 113 -0.08 13.18 -8.57
N LEU A 114 0.94 12.37 -8.83
CA LEU A 114 1.20 11.76 -10.12
C LEU A 114 0.02 10.85 -10.50
N LYS A 115 -0.47 11.01 -11.72
CA LYS A 115 -1.51 10.16 -12.30
C LYS A 115 -0.91 9.34 -13.41
N ILE A 116 -0.92 8.02 -13.25
CA ILE A 116 -0.55 7.11 -14.33
C ILE A 116 -1.70 7.08 -15.34
N GLU A 117 -1.55 7.76 -16.47
CA GLU A 117 -2.64 7.94 -17.45
C GLU A 117 -3.03 6.64 -18.15
N LYS A 118 -2.07 5.72 -18.34
CA LYS A 118 -2.27 4.51 -19.13
C LYS A 118 -1.87 3.27 -18.33
N LEU A 119 -2.88 2.56 -17.82
CA LEU A 119 -2.66 1.26 -17.21
C LEU A 119 -2.35 0.19 -18.27
N PRO A 120 -1.57 -0.84 -17.92
CA PRO A 120 -1.38 -2.03 -18.74
C PRO A 120 -2.70 -2.65 -19.21
N SER A 121 -2.70 -3.21 -20.42
CA SER A 121 -3.93 -3.77 -20.98
C SER A 121 -4.48 -4.91 -20.13
N PRO A 122 -5.80 -4.95 -19.83
CA PRO A 122 -6.41 -6.02 -19.05
C PRO A 122 -6.29 -7.41 -19.68
N SER A 123 -5.98 -7.51 -20.98
CA SER A 123 -5.78 -8.77 -21.69
C SER A 123 -4.39 -9.39 -21.47
N ARG A 124 -3.43 -8.61 -20.95
CA ARG A 124 -2.10 -9.10 -20.58
C ARG A 124 -2.19 -10.01 -19.36
N ARG A 125 -1.23 -10.91 -19.18
CA ARG A 125 -1.16 -11.70 -17.94
C ARG A 125 -0.94 -10.76 -16.76
N HIS A 126 -1.55 -11.07 -15.62
CA HIS A 126 -1.45 -10.23 -14.42
C HIS A 126 -0.02 -9.94 -13.97
N ILE A 127 0.86 -10.94 -14.10
CA ILE A 127 2.31 -10.82 -13.86
C ILE A 127 2.94 -9.75 -14.76
N ASP A 128 2.63 -9.78 -16.06
CA ASP A 128 3.16 -8.84 -17.04
C ASP A 128 2.61 -7.42 -16.76
N GLN A 129 1.33 -7.30 -16.34
CA GLN A 129 0.75 -6.02 -15.95
C GLN A 129 1.52 -5.37 -14.79
N GLY A 130 1.83 -6.14 -13.74
CA GLY A 130 2.56 -5.63 -12.58
C GLY A 130 3.94 -5.11 -12.96
N THR A 131 4.67 -5.91 -13.74
CA THR A 131 6.01 -5.57 -14.25
C THR A 131 5.98 -4.33 -15.15
N GLU A 132 5.04 -4.25 -16.09
CA GLU A 132 4.89 -3.12 -17.02
C GLU A 132 4.58 -1.81 -16.28
N LEU A 133 3.66 -1.85 -15.31
CA LEU A 133 3.29 -0.66 -14.54
C LEU A 133 4.45 -0.19 -13.64
N ALA A 134 5.18 -1.10 -13.00
CA ALA A 134 6.32 -0.75 -12.18
C ALA A 134 7.44 -0.09 -13.01
N ALA A 135 7.73 -0.64 -14.19
CA ALA A 135 8.70 -0.03 -15.12
C ALA A 135 8.25 1.36 -15.59
N GLN A 136 6.95 1.54 -15.85
CA GLN A 136 6.39 2.86 -16.16
C GLN A 136 6.56 3.84 -15.00
N VAL A 137 6.21 3.45 -13.77
CA VAL A 137 6.40 4.27 -12.57
C VAL A 137 7.87 4.68 -12.42
N ARG A 138 8.81 3.74 -12.55
CA ARG A 138 10.24 4.06 -12.48
C ARG A 138 10.68 5.04 -13.57
N SER A 139 10.13 4.90 -14.78
CA SER A 139 10.41 5.80 -15.89
C SER A 139 9.85 7.21 -15.67
N GLU A 140 8.61 7.33 -15.20
CA GLU A 140 7.96 8.62 -14.94
C GLU A 140 8.65 9.39 -13.81
N LEU A 141 9.22 8.67 -12.84
CA LEU A 141 9.96 9.24 -11.71
C LEU A 141 11.46 9.39 -11.95
N GLY A 142 11.97 8.95 -13.10
CA GLY A 142 13.41 9.02 -13.41
C GLY A 142 14.30 8.21 -12.46
N LEU A 143 13.78 7.12 -11.86
CA LEU A 143 14.49 6.31 -10.87
C LEU A 143 15.60 5.43 -11.46
N GLY A 144 15.63 5.26 -12.79
CA GLY A 144 16.59 4.38 -13.46
C GLY A 144 16.53 2.95 -12.93
N ASP A 145 17.70 2.37 -12.62
CA ASP A 145 17.87 1.03 -12.03
C ASP A 145 18.34 1.05 -10.56
N GLU A 146 18.42 2.25 -9.97
CA GLU A 146 18.91 2.46 -8.60
C GLU A 146 17.91 2.03 -7.52
N PRO A 147 18.38 1.68 -6.31
CA PRO A 147 17.49 1.38 -5.19
C PRO A 147 16.69 2.61 -4.75
N ILE A 148 15.45 2.39 -4.31
CA ILE A 148 14.62 3.43 -3.70
C ILE A 148 15.05 3.56 -2.24
N GLU A 149 15.58 4.72 -1.84
CA GLU A 149 16.06 4.97 -0.48
C GLU A 149 14.90 4.89 0.53
N ASP A 150 13.93 5.80 0.41
CA ASP A 150 12.74 5.86 1.26
C ASP A 150 11.47 5.64 0.45
N ILE A 151 10.92 4.42 0.53
CA ILE A 151 9.68 4.06 -0.16
C ILE A 151 8.46 4.76 0.44
N SER A 152 8.43 5.00 1.76
CA SER A 152 7.31 5.69 2.41
C SER A 152 7.22 7.14 1.90
N ALA A 153 8.33 7.86 1.95
CA ALA A 153 8.39 9.24 1.45
C ALA A 153 8.05 9.32 -0.04
N LEU A 154 8.55 8.38 -0.85
CA LEU A 154 8.24 8.34 -2.29
C LEU A 154 6.74 8.19 -2.53
N VAL A 155 6.08 7.21 -1.90
CA VAL A 155 4.66 6.93 -2.20
C VAL A 155 3.73 7.99 -1.63
N GLU A 156 4.05 8.56 -0.46
CA GLU A 156 3.27 9.64 0.14
C GLU A 156 3.31 10.90 -0.73
N SER A 157 4.52 11.36 -1.08
CA SER A 157 4.70 12.60 -1.84
C SER A 157 4.23 12.51 -3.28
N THR A 158 4.39 11.33 -3.90
CA THR A 158 4.12 11.15 -5.33
C THR A 158 2.68 10.73 -5.61
N PHE A 159 2.15 9.78 -4.82
CA PHE A 159 0.88 9.12 -5.12
C PHE A 159 -0.22 9.44 -4.09
N GLY A 160 0.11 10.14 -3.00
CA GLY A 160 -0.85 10.44 -1.93
C GLY A 160 -1.27 9.22 -1.12
N LEU A 161 -0.46 8.15 -1.15
CA LEU A 161 -0.65 6.98 -0.31
C LEU A 161 0.00 7.23 1.05
N MET A 162 -0.78 7.61 2.05
CA MET A 162 -0.30 7.72 3.44
C MET A 162 0.18 6.36 3.92
N VAL A 163 1.35 6.28 4.57
CA VAL A 163 1.87 5.02 5.10
C VAL A 163 1.99 5.11 6.61
N ALA A 164 1.24 4.28 7.33
CA ALA A 164 1.41 4.12 8.77
C ALA A 164 2.00 2.75 9.09
N ARG A 165 2.99 2.72 9.98
CA ARG A 165 3.56 1.47 10.52
C ARG A 165 3.01 1.27 11.92
N GLU A 166 2.41 0.12 12.16
CA GLU A 166 1.76 -0.22 13.42
C GLU A 166 2.12 -1.65 13.80
N PRO A 167 2.32 -1.96 15.09
CA PRO A 167 2.40 -3.34 15.52
C PRO A 167 1.01 -3.97 15.35
N LEU A 168 0.86 -4.79 14.32
CA LEU A 168 -0.40 -5.48 14.02
C LEU A 168 -0.28 -6.97 14.37
N ASP A 169 -1.42 -7.65 14.48
CA ASP A 169 -1.48 -9.11 14.61
C ASP A 169 -0.58 -9.79 13.55
N THR A 170 0.09 -10.87 13.92
CA THR A 170 1.16 -11.51 13.12
C THR A 170 0.66 -12.01 11.77
N ASP A 171 -0.64 -12.28 11.67
CA ASP A 171 -1.28 -12.78 10.47
C ASP A 171 -1.82 -11.66 9.58
N LEU A 172 -1.49 -10.38 9.84
CA LEU A 172 -1.80 -9.26 8.94
C LEU A 172 -0.48 -8.61 8.50
N VAL A 173 -0.21 -8.60 7.18
CA VAL A 173 1.03 -8.02 6.63
C VAL A 173 0.85 -6.53 6.31
N GLY A 174 -0.34 -6.16 5.83
CA GLY A 174 -0.71 -4.78 5.53
C GLY A 174 -2.21 -4.63 5.28
N LEU A 175 -2.70 -3.40 5.28
CA LEU A 175 -4.08 -3.06 4.99
C LEU A 175 -4.14 -1.75 4.19
N LEU A 176 -4.59 -1.82 2.95
CA LEU A 176 -4.89 -0.63 2.14
C LEU A 176 -6.33 -0.18 2.35
N VAL A 177 -6.50 1.07 2.76
CA VAL A 177 -7.77 1.74 2.95
C VAL A 177 -7.86 2.92 2.00
N THR A 178 -8.91 2.99 1.18
CA THR A 178 -9.13 4.11 0.26
C THR A 178 -10.55 4.68 0.38
N ASP A 179 -10.77 5.94 -0.02
CA ASP A 179 -12.12 6.51 -0.21
C ASP A 179 -12.70 6.20 -1.60
N GLY A 180 -11.92 5.52 -2.46
CA GLY A 180 -12.34 4.93 -3.75
C GLY A 180 -12.94 5.91 -4.74
N VAL A 181 -12.79 7.20 -4.48
CA VAL A 181 -13.08 8.25 -5.42
C VAL A 181 -11.80 8.45 -6.21
N GLN A 182 -11.65 7.80 -7.38
CA GLN A 182 -10.77 8.35 -8.42
C GLN A 182 -11.37 9.70 -8.79
N ALA A 183 -10.97 10.76 -8.08
CA ALA A 183 -11.64 12.05 -8.18
C ALA A 183 -11.61 12.53 -9.63
N PRO A 184 -12.80 12.71 -10.25
CA PRO A 184 -12.89 13.27 -11.59
C PRO A 184 -12.35 14.72 -11.66
N SER A 185 -12.08 15.35 -10.52
CA SER A 185 -11.86 16.79 -10.38
C SER A 185 -10.72 17.17 -9.41
N GLY A 186 -9.60 16.45 -9.43
CA GLY A 186 -8.34 16.95 -8.83
C GLY A 186 -8.26 17.02 -7.30
N ALA A 187 -9.30 16.64 -6.56
CA ALA A 187 -9.20 16.44 -5.11
C ALA A 187 -8.59 15.07 -4.83
N ALA A 188 -7.44 15.01 -4.17
CA ALA A 188 -6.76 13.75 -3.86
C ALA A 188 -7.73 12.71 -3.26
N ALA A 189 -7.75 11.51 -3.86
CA ALA A 189 -8.36 10.35 -3.24
C ALA A 189 -7.64 10.10 -1.91
N MET A 190 -8.37 9.86 -0.84
CA MET A 190 -7.80 9.43 0.43
C MET A 190 -7.30 7.98 0.26
N ALA A 191 -6.02 7.74 0.54
CA ALA A 191 -5.43 6.41 0.58
C ALA A 191 -4.49 6.28 1.79
N LEU A 192 -4.63 5.20 2.54
CA LEU A 192 -3.82 4.85 3.72
C LEU A 192 -3.41 3.38 3.60
N ALA A 193 -2.11 3.09 3.67
CA ALA A 193 -1.59 1.76 3.92
C ALA A 193 -1.20 1.65 5.40
N LEU A 194 -1.82 0.73 6.14
CA LEU A 194 -1.25 0.22 7.38
C LEU A 194 -0.27 -0.89 7.05
N VAL A 195 0.93 -0.84 7.64
CA VAL A 195 1.98 -1.82 7.43
C VAL A 195 2.36 -2.41 8.77
N ASN A 196 2.42 -3.74 8.86
CA ASN A 196 2.77 -4.40 10.10
C ASN A 196 4.24 -4.12 10.44
N SER A 197 4.47 -3.33 11.49
CA SER A 197 5.81 -2.94 11.91
C SER A 197 6.55 -4.07 12.63
N THR A 198 5.87 -5.12 13.07
CA THR A 198 6.52 -6.32 13.65
C THR A 198 7.31 -7.12 12.60
N ASP A 199 6.99 -6.94 11.32
CA ASP A 199 7.78 -7.48 10.23
C ASP A 199 9.13 -6.74 10.12
N PRO A 200 10.22 -7.40 9.71
CA PRO A 200 11.48 -6.72 9.44
C PRO A 200 11.33 -5.62 8.38
N VAL A 201 12.06 -4.51 8.53
CA VAL A 201 12.04 -3.35 7.60
C VAL A 201 12.07 -3.74 6.11
N PRO A 202 12.91 -4.70 5.65
CA PRO A 202 12.92 -5.09 4.24
C PRO A 202 11.61 -5.73 3.74
N ARG A 203 10.82 -6.33 4.63
CA ARG A 203 9.48 -6.86 4.33
C ARG A 203 8.44 -5.75 4.33
N GLN A 204 8.49 -4.83 5.30
CA GLN A 204 7.64 -3.64 5.32
C GLN A 204 7.75 -2.83 4.02
N ARG A 205 8.98 -2.63 3.52
CA ARG A 205 9.24 -1.96 2.22
C ARG A 205 8.53 -2.63 1.05
N PHE A 206 8.55 -3.97 1.02
CA PHE A 206 7.86 -4.74 0.00
C PHE A 206 6.33 -4.60 0.12
N THR A 207 5.80 -4.64 1.35
CA THR A 207 4.37 -4.39 1.62
C THR A 207 3.94 -3.01 1.11
N ILE A 208 4.71 -1.95 1.38
CA ILE A 208 4.36 -0.59 0.89
C ILE A 208 4.28 -0.55 -0.64
N ALA A 209 5.26 -1.14 -1.33
CA ALA A 209 5.25 -1.23 -2.79
C ALA A 209 4.09 -2.08 -3.33
N HIS A 210 3.70 -3.13 -2.58
CA HIS A 210 2.57 -3.99 -2.90
C HIS A 210 1.24 -3.22 -2.77
N GLU A 211 1.03 -2.48 -1.68
CA GLU A 211 -0.17 -1.66 -1.49
C GLU A 211 -0.27 -0.53 -2.52
N LEU A 212 0.86 0.07 -2.91
CA LEU A 212 0.88 1.02 -4.02
C LEU A 212 0.35 0.39 -5.31
N ALA A 213 0.70 -0.86 -5.60
CA ALA A 213 0.19 -1.56 -6.78
C ALA A 213 -1.35 -1.62 -6.76
N HIS A 214 -1.92 -2.03 -5.63
CA HIS A 214 -3.38 -2.10 -5.47
C HIS A 214 -4.05 -0.74 -5.64
N LEU A 215 -3.45 0.32 -5.08
CA LEU A 215 -3.92 1.68 -5.27
C LEU A 215 -3.93 2.07 -6.76
N LEU A 216 -2.83 1.86 -7.47
CA LEU A 216 -2.70 2.25 -8.87
C LEU A 216 -3.62 1.44 -9.81
N PHE A 217 -3.81 0.15 -9.54
CA PHE A 217 -4.75 -0.68 -10.29
C PHE A 217 -6.22 -0.48 -9.89
N GLY A 218 -6.49 0.21 -8.79
CA GLY A 218 -7.83 0.41 -8.24
C GLY A 218 -8.47 -0.90 -7.78
N ASP A 219 -7.67 -1.80 -7.19
CA ASP A 219 -8.15 -3.01 -6.54
C ASP A 219 -8.79 -2.65 -5.17
N ALA A 220 -9.76 -3.45 -4.70
CA ALA A 220 -10.45 -3.20 -3.43
C ALA A 220 -9.85 -4.03 -2.27
N ASN A 221 -10.13 -3.69 -1.00
CA ASN A 221 -9.32 -2.86 -0.08
C ASN A 221 -8.93 -3.70 1.17
N VAL A 222 -8.76 -5.01 1.03
CA VAL A 222 -8.34 -5.86 2.15
C VAL A 222 -7.44 -6.94 1.58
N VAL A 223 -6.14 -6.70 1.66
CA VAL A 223 -5.11 -7.68 1.32
C VAL A 223 -4.88 -8.49 2.58
N LEU A 224 -5.55 -9.63 2.68
CA LEU A 224 -5.24 -10.61 3.72
C LEU A 224 -4.10 -11.50 3.25
N PRO A 225 -3.13 -11.84 4.11
CA PRO A 225 -1.99 -12.64 3.69
C PRO A 225 -2.31 -14.10 3.39
N ASP A 226 -3.59 -14.50 3.29
CA ASP A 226 -3.94 -15.87 2.90
C ASP A 226 -5.07 -16.03 1.86
N TYR A 227 -4.62 -16.47 0.68
CA TYR A 227 -5.24 -17.20 -0.42
C TYR A 227 -6.66 -17.77 -0.21
N ARG A 228 -7.71 -17.03 -0.60
CA ARG A 228 -9.08 -17.58 -0.63
C ARG A 228 -9.95 -17.25 -1.86
N ASP A 229 -9.40 -16.97 -3.05
CA ASP A 229 -10.10 -17.23 -4.32
C ASP A 229 -9.16 -17.11 -5.54
N GLY A 230 -9.35 -17.89 -6.60
CA GLY A 230 -8.49 -17.92 -7.79
C GLY A 230 -8.45 -16.61 -8.61
N LYS A 231 -9.36 -15.66 -8.36
CA LYS A 231 -9.29 -14.29 -8.89
C LYS A 231 -8.52 -13.33 -7.99
N GLN A 232 -8.68 -13.43 -6.67
CA GLN A 232 -7.89 -12.65 -5.71
C GLN A 232 -6.40 -12.96 -5.89
N GLN A 233 -6.05 -14.24 -6.08
CA GLN A 233 -4.68 -14.66 -6.40
C GLN A 233 -4.05 -13.92 -7.59
N LYS A 234 -4.84 -13.54 -8.60
CA LYS A 234 -4.31 -12.86 -9.79
C LYS A 234 -3.96 -11.40 -9.50
N HIS A 235 -4.74 -10.72 -8.66
CA HIS A 235 -4.43 -9.36 -8.22
C HIS A 235 -3.21 -9.36 -7.30
N GLU A 236 -3.14 -10.32 -6.38
CA GLU A 236 -1.97 -10.55 -5.52
C GLU A 236 -0.70 -10.82 -6.33
N TRP A 237 -0.77 -11.66 -7.36
CA TRP A 237 0.39 -11.90 -8.23
C TRP A 237 0.83 -10.63 -8.95
N ARG A 238 -0.13 -9.86 -9.47
CA ARG A 238 0.17 -8.56 -10.11
C ARG A 238 0.83 -7.59 -9.14
N ALA A 239 0.33 -7.47 -7.91
CA ALA A 239 0.89 -6.59 -6.89
C ALA A 239 2.28 -7.04 -6.45
N ASN A 240 2.49 -8.35 -6.27
CA ASN A 240 3.80 -8.92 -5.97
C ASN A 240 4.82 -8.68 -7.09
N ASP A 241 4.44 -8.89 -8.35
CA ASP A 241 5.34 -8.66 -9.49
C ASP A 241 5.59 -7.16 -9.73
N PHE A 242 4.61 -6.29 -9.45
CA PHE A 242 4.82 -4.84 -9.40
C PHE A 242 5.84 -4.45 -8.32
N ALA A 243 5.64 -4.90 -7.07
CA ALA A 243 6.54 -4.58 -5.97
C ALA A 243 7.97 -5.10 -6.24
N GLY A 244 8.08 -6.30 -6.81
CA GLY A 244 9.34 -6.90 -7.21
C GLY A 244 10.08 -6.09 -8.28
N GLU A 245 9.39 -5.64 -9.32
CA GLU A 245 10.00 -4.81 -10.38
C GLU A 245 10.30 -3.38 -9.89
N LEU A 246 9.43 -2.79 -9.06
CA LEU A 246 9.62 -1.44 -8.53
C LEU A 246 10.85 -1.37 -7.62
N LEU A 247 11.01 -2.33 -6.71
CA LEU A 247 12.10 -2.34 -5.72
C LEU A 247 13.39 -2.96 -6.27
N MET A 248 13.29 -3.99 -7.11
CA MET A 248 14.44 -4.71 -7.68
C MET A 248 14.36 -4.72 -9.21
N PRO A 249 14.59 -3.56 -9.87
CA PRO A 249 14.42 -3.44 -11.31
C PRO A 249 15.32 -4.41 -12.05
N LYS A 250 14.84 -4.90 -13.20
CA LYS A 250 15.57 -5.91 -13.98
C LYS A 250 17.00 -5.47 -14.31
N GLY A 251 17.19 -4.22 -14.74
CA GLY A 251 18.50 -3.68 -15.10
C GLY A 251 19.45 -3.65 -13.90
N GLY A 252 18.96 -3.26 -12.73
CA GLY A 252 19.73 -3.26 -11.48
C GLY A 252 20.19 -4.67 -11.06
N VAL A 253 19.32 -5.68 -11.15
CA VAL A 253 19.72 -7.07 -10.88
C VAL A 253 20.75 -7.57 -11.91
N GLN A 254 20.59 -7.22 -13.19
CA GLN A 254 21.55 -7.57 -14.24
C GLN A 254 22.92 -6.89 -14.04
N ALA A 255 22.94 -5.66 -13.53
CA ALA A 255 24.17 -4.96 -13.18
C ALA A 255 24.93 -5.71 -12.08
N LEU A 256 24.24 -6.15 -11.02
CA LEU A 256 24.85 -6.95 -9.94
C LEU A 256 25.43 -8.28 -10.44
N VAL A 257 24.73 -8.98 -11.34
CA VAL A 257 25.26 -10.20 -11.96
C VAL A 257 26.60 -9.92 -12.67
N THR A 258 26.66 -8.81 -13.40
CA THR A 258 27.86 -8.39 -14.14
C THR A 258 28.99 -7.99 -13.19
N GLU A 259 28.69 -7.25 -12.13
CA GLU A 259 29.66 -6.79 -11.12
C GLU A 259 30.27 -7.96 -10.34
N LEU A 260 29.44 -8.92 -9.92
CA LEU A 260 29.88 -10.10 -9.18
C LEU A 260 30.62 -11.12 -10.05
N GLY A 261 30.50 -11.02 -11.38
CA GLY A 261 31.09 -11.96 -12.32
C GLY A 261 30.48 -13.37 -12.24
N VAL A 262 29.22 -13.49 -11.78
CA VAL A 262 28.54 -14.78 -11.59
C VAL A 262 27.79 -15.19 -12.86
N GLY A 263 28.24 -16.30 -13.47
CA GLY A 263 27.60 -16.95 -14.63
C GLY A 263 27.72 -16.21 -15.97
N PRO A 264 27.80 -16.93 -17.11
CA PRO A 264 27.63 -16.33 -18.43
C PRO A 264 26.21 -15.78 -18.60
N ALA A 265 26.05 -14.75 -19.44
CA ALA A 265 24.74 -14.19 -19.75
C ALA A 265 23.77 -15.28 -20.27
N GLY A 266 22.73 -15.59 -19.49
CA GLY A 266 21.67 -16.53 -19.89
C GLY A 266 21.72 -17.93 -19.28
N SER A 267 22.60 -18.21 -18.31
CA SER A 267 22.54 -19.45 -17.51
C SER A 267 21.92 -19.24 -16.13
N GLU A 268 21.14 -20.21 -15.67
CA GLU A 268 20.69 -20.29 -14.28
C GLU A 268 21.91 -20.56 -13.36
N LEU A 269 21.95 -19.86 -12.23
CA LEU A 269 22.96 -19.96 -11.19
C LEU A 269 22.52 -21.00 -10.15
N HIS A 270 23.51 -21.66 -9.54
CA HIS A 270 23.28 -22.64 -8.48
C HIS A 270 24.35 -22.53 -7.39
N GLY A 271 24.08 -23.11 -6.22
CA GLY A 271 25.03 -23.21 -5.12
C GLY A 271 25.44 -21.84 -4.59
N GLU A 272 26.75 -21.62 -4.46
CA GLU A 272 27.30 -20.39 -3.87
C GLU A 272 27.00 -19.15 -4.72
N ASP A 273 27.01 -19.25 -6.05
CA ASP A 273 26.71 -18.12 -6.95
C ASP A 273 25.27 -17.64 -6.82
N ALA A 274 24.32 -18.58 -6.68
CA ALA A 274 22.91 -18.27 -6.46
C ALA A 274 22.67 -17.60 -5.11
N GLU A 275 23.35 -18.09 -4.06
CA GLU A 275 23.32 -17.49 -2.73
C GLU A 275 23.93 -16.08 -2.73
N LEU A 276 25.08 -15.90 -3.37
CA LEU A 276 25.80 -14.64 -3.46
C LEU A 276 24.96 -13.59 -4.20
N LEU A 277 24.43 -13.92 -5.38
CA LEU A 277 23.53 -13.00 -6.12
C LEU A 277 22.32 -12.63 -5.27
N THR A 278 21.67 -13.61 -4.63
CA THR A 278 20.49 -13.36 -3.81
C THR A 278 20.80 -12.41 -2.65
N CYS A 279 21.95 -12.61 -1.98
CA CYS A 279 22.38 -11.73 -0.89
C CYS A 279 22.71 -10.32 -1.39
N ALA A 280 23.38 -10.21 -2.54
CA ALA A 280 23.70 -8.93 -3.15
C ALA A 280 22.44 -8.15 -3.54
N VAL A 281 21.45 -8.81 -4.16
CA VAL A 281 20.15 -8.20 -4.48
C VAL A 281 19.43 -7.77 -3.21
N ALA A 282 19.40 -8.62 -2.18
CA ALA A 282 18.76 -8.30 -0.90
C ALA A 282 19.38 -7.06 -0.23
N ALA A 283 20.71 -7.01 -0.16
CA ALA A 283 21.45 -5.92 0.46
C ALA A 283 21.37 -4.61 -0.36
N THR A 284 21.50 -4.69 -1.68
CA THR A 284 21.51 -3.51 -2.57
C THR A 284 20.14 -2.83 -2.61
N PHE A 285 19.07 -3.62 -2.76
CA PHE A 285 17.71 -3.08 -2.89
C PHE A 285 16.95 -2.97 -1.56
N ASN A 286 17.60 -3.35 -0.46
CA ASN A 286 17.03 -3.37 0.89
C ASN A 286 15.70 -4.13 0.94
N VAL A 287 15.74 -5.41 0.55
CA VAL A 287 14.62 -6.35 0.53
C VAL A 287 14.98 -7.65 1.25
N SER A 288 13.99 -8.46 1.61
CA SER A 288 14.26 -9.75 2.23
C SER A 288 14.98 -10.71 1.26
N VAL A 289 15.84 -11.60 1.79
CA VAL A 289 16.48 -12.69 1.03
C VAL A 289 15.43 -13.53 0.28
N LYS A 290 14.26 -13.75 0.89
CA LYS A 290 13.14 -14.47 0.27
C LYS A 290 12.60 -13.73 -0.96
N ALA A 291 12.38 -12.42 -0.87
CA ALA A 291 11.92 -11.61 -1.98
C ALA A 291 12.97 -11.54 -3.11
N ALA A 292 14.24 -11.38 -2.75
CA ALA A 292 15.36 -11.41 -3.69
C ALA A 292 15.45 -12.74 -4.44
N ALA A 293 15.32 -13.88 -3.75
CA ALA A 293 15.34 -15.20 -4.38
C ALA A 293 14.19 -15.37 -5.38
N ILE A 294 12.98 -14.97 -5.00
CA ILE A 294 11.80 -14.98 -5.89
C ILE A 294 12.07 -14.12 -7.12
N ARG A 295 12.63 -12.92 -6.93
CA ARG A 295 12.95 -12.01 -8.04
C ARG A 295 14.00 -12.59 -8.98
N CYS A 296 15.08 -13.16 -8.44
CA CYS A 296 16.11 -13.80 -9.25
C CYS A 296 15.54 -14.97 -10.05
N ASN A 297 14.62 -15.75 -9.49
CA ASN A 297 13.91 -16.78 -10.23
C ASN A 297 12.99 -16.22 -11.33
N ARG A 298 12.23 -15.16 -11.04
CA ARG A 298 11.40 -14.48 -12.05
C ARG A 298 12.22 -13.99 -13.25
N LEU A 299 13.44 -13.53 -12.98
CA LEU A 299 14.39 -13.09 -14.00
C LEU A 299 15.21 -14.23 -14.65
N ARG A 300 14.96 -15.49 -14.23
CA ARG A 300 15.63 -16.72 -14.69
C ARG A 300 17.14 -16.78 -14.36
N TRP A 301 17.54 -16.11 -13.29
CA TRP A 301 18.87 -16.29 -12.72
C TRP A 301 18.92 -17.48 -11.77
N LEU A 302 17.79 -17.87 -11.16
CA LEU A 302 17.66 -19.09 -10.35
C LEU A 302 16.57 -19.97 -10.95
N ASP A 303 16.76 -21.29 -10.97
CA ASP A 303 15.67 -22.22 -11.26
C ASP A 303 14.67 -22.32 -10.07
N PRO A 304 13.51 -22.98 -10.23
CA PRO A 304 12.54 -23.12 -9.15
C PRO A 304 13.05 -23.86 -7.90
N ASP A 305 13.87 -24.89 -8.07
CA ASP A 305 14.39 -25.72 -6.99
C ASP A 305 15.44 -24.95 -6.18
N GLU A 306 16.32 -24.26 -6.87
CA GLU A 306 17.35 -23.41 -6.29
C GLU A 306 16.75 -22.23 -5.53
N LYS A 307 15.69 -21.63 -6.08
CA LYS A 307 14.91 -20.60 -5.39
C LYS A 307 14.30 -21.14 -4.09
N GLU A 308 13.70 -22.33 -4.09
CA GLU A 308 13.17 -22.93 -2.86
C GLU A 308 14.29 -23.29 -1.87
N ARG A 309 15.44 -23.78 -2.36
CA ARG A 309 16.64 -24.05 -1.55
C ARG A 309 17.11 -22.80 -0.82
N VAL A 310 17.35 -21.70 -1.54
CA VAL A 310 17.84 -20.44 -0.97
C VAL A 310 16.82 -19.84 0.01
N LYS A 311 15.52 -19.89 -0.30
CA LYS A 311 14.44 -19.45 0.62
C LYS A 311 14.41 -20.22 1.94
N GLY A 312 14.84 -21.49 1.95
CA GLY A 312 14.90 -22.34 3.13
C GLY A 312 16.11 -22.08 4.05
N LEU A 313 17.10 -21.29 3.59
CA LEU A 313 18.28 -20.97 4.38
C LEU A 313 17.99 -19.87 5.41
N ALA A 314 18.70 -19.91 6.54
CA ALA A 314 18.62 -18.87 7.56
C ALA A 314 19.21 -17.54 7.02
N ALA A 315 18.33 -16.60 6.66
CA ALA A 315 18.69 -15.36 5.96
C ALA A 315 19.87 -14.59 6.60
N VAL A 316 19.85 -14.40 7.93
CA VAL A 316 20.92 -13.68 8.66
C VAL A 316 22.27 -14.38 8.55
N GLN A 317 22.28 -15.72 8.65
CA GLN A 317 23.52 -16.50 8.52
C GLN A 317 24.03 -16.49 7.09
N LEU A 318 23.11 -16.55 6.11
CA LEU A 318 23.43 -16.50 4.70
C LEU A 318 24.09 -15.16 4.32
N LEU A 319 23.47 -14.05 4.71
CA LEU A 319 24.01 -12.70 4.48
C LEU A 319 25.41 -12.54 5.09
N ARG A 320 25.62 -13.00 6.33
CA ARG A 320 26.93 -12.95 6.99
C ARG A 320 27.98 -13.79 6.27
N ARG A 321 27.63 -15.00 5.82
CA ARG A 321 28.54 -15.89 5.08
C ARG A 321 29.06 -15.23 3.80
N HIS A 322 28.19 -14.51 3.10
CA HIS A 322 28.50 -13.87 1.82
C HIS A 322 28.96 -12.41 1.95
N GLY A 323 29.38 -11.98 3.16
CA GLY A 323 30.02 -10.66 3.37
C GLY A 323 29.06 -9.49 3.62
N PHE A 324 27.75 -9.71 3.70
CA PHE A 324 26.73 -8.68 3.94
C PHE A 324 26.37 -8.55 5.42
N ALA A 325 27.39 -8.54 6.30
CA ALA A 325 27.18 -8.57 7.74
C ALA A 325 26.48 -7.31 8.29
N ASP A 326 26.69 -6.15 7.70
CA ASP A 326 26.04 -4.91 8.13
C ASP A 326 24.56 -4.90 7.77
N PHE A 327 24.20 -5.32 6.56
CA PHE A 327 22.80 -5.53 6.19
C PHE A 327 22.14 -6.64 7.04
N ALA A 328 22.89 -7.68 7.42
CA ALA A 328 22.37 -8.71 8.32
C ALA A 328 22.00 -8.15 9.71
N LYS A 329 22.64 -7.07 10.17
CA LYS A 329 22.26 -6.38 11.42
C LYS A 329 20.96 -5.60 11.24
N THR A 330 20.78 -4.92 10.11
CA THR A 330 19.58 -4.12 9.84
C THR A 330 18.33 -4.99 9.72
N VAL A 331 18.44 -6.18 9.12
CA VAL A 331 17.35 -7.17 9.05
C VAL A 331 16.87 -7.62 10.44
N THR A 332 17.75 -7.57 11.45
CA THR A 332 17.42 -7.95 12.83
C THR A 332 17.02 -6.78 13.73
N SER A 333 17.10 -5.54 13.24
CA SER A 333 16.79 -4.33 14.00
C SER A 333 15.48 -3.70 13.53
N GLN A 334 14.71 -3.15 14.47
CA GLN A 334 13.50 -2.36 14.26
C GLN A 334 12.29 -3.16 13.76
N ALA A 335 11.71 -3.92 14.69
CA ALA A 335 10.38 -4.46 14.58
C ALA A 335 9.51 -3.89 15.71
N GLY A 336 8.27 -3.52 15.41
CA GLY A 336 7.27 -3.05 16.35
C GLY A 336 7.23 -1.54 16.58
N GLU A 337 8.00 -0.75 15.83
CA GLU A 337 7.95 0.72 15.94
C GLU A 337 6.63 1.26 15.37
N ILE A 338 6.04 2.24 16.04
CA ILE A 338 4.87 2.97 15.55
C ILE A 338 5.37 4.19 14.77
N GLU A 339 4.93 4.33 13.53
CA GLU A 339 5.27 5.46 12.69
C GLU A 339 4.02 5.96 11.94
N PRO A 340 3.51 7.15 12.27
CA PRO A 340 2.39 7.72 11.53
C PRO A 340 2.80 8.16 10.11
N PRO A 341 1.83 8.39 9.19
CA PRO A 341 2.14 8.95 7.88
C PRO A 341 2.91 10.26 8.00
N ALA A 342 3.99 10.40 7.24
CA ALA A 342 4.92 11.53 7.38
C ALA A 342 4.23 12.87 7.10
N THR A 343 3.37 12.90 6.08
CA THR A 343 2.53 14.06 5.74
C THR A 343 1.59 14.44 6.89
N LEU A 344 0.94 13.46 7.51
CA LEU A 344 0.02 13.67 8.62
C LEU A 344 0.76 14.11 9.89
N ALA A 345 1.92 13.51 10.17
CA ALA A 345 2.78 13.87 11.29
C ALA A 345 3.27 15.31 11.21
N ARG A 346 3.70 15.75 10.02
CA ARG A 346 4.09 17.14 9.76
C ARG A 346 2.95 18.11 10.02
N ASP A 347 1.78 17.85 9.46
CA ASP A 347 0.62 18.74 9.60
C ASP A 347 0.13 18.78 11.06
N ALA A 348 0.20 17.65 11.78
CA ALA A 348 -0.10 17.55 13.20
C ALA A 348 0.87 18.34 14.07
N LEU A 349 2.19 18.24 13.81
CA LEU A 349 3.21 19.00 14.53
C LEU A 349 3.06 20.50 14.30
N TYR A 350 2.79 20.92 13.07
CA TYR A 350 2.46 22.32 12.77
C TYR A 350 1.22 22.76 13.54
N ALA A 351 0.12 22.03 13.44
CA ALA A 351 -1.11 22.36 14.16
C ALA A 351 -0.92 22.36 15.69
N TYR A 352 -0.06 21.50 16.22
CA TYR A 352 0.25 21.44 17.66
C TYR A 352 1.05 22.66 18.10
N THR A 353 2.11 23.01 17.37
CA THR A 353 2.95 24.18 17.66
C THR A 353 2.17 25.49 17.54
N GLU A 354 1.25 25.59 16.59
CA GLU A 354 0.35 26.75 16.44
C GLU A 354 -0.83 26.77 17.43
N GLY A 355 -0.98 25.75 18.27
CA GLY A 355 -2.10 25.65 19.19
C GLY A 355 -3.46 25.49 18.50
N LEU A 356 -3.50 24.76 17.39
CA LEU A 356 -4.74 24.37 16.71
C LEU A 356 -5.24 23.00 17.19
N VAL A 357 -4.31 22.13 17.62
CA VAL A 357 -4.63 20.83 18.22
C VAL A 357 -3.91 20.65 19.55
N GLY A 358 -4.52 19.84 20.42
CA GLY A 358 -3.92 19.47 21.70
C GLY A 358 -3.13 18.16 21.62
N LEU A 359 -2.46 17.84 22.73
CA LEU A 359 -1.69 16.61 22.92
C LEU A 359 -2.53 15.34 22.71
N GLY A 360 -3.86 15.40 22.88
CA GLY A 360 -4.75 14.28 22.58
C GLY A 360 -4.73 13.87 21.11
N THR A 361 -4.73 14.83 20.17
CA THR A 361 -4.60 14.53 18.73
C THR A 361 -3.24 13.90 18.43
N MET A 362 -2.19 14.38 19.09
CA MET A 362 -0.84 13.84 18.93
C MET A 362 -0.72 12.42 19.47
N ALA A 363 -1.28 12.16 20.66
CA ALA A 363 -1.28 10.83 21.27
C ALA A 363 -2.04 9.82 20.39
N ARG A 364 -3.18 10.23 19.81
CA ARG A 364 -3.88 9.41 18.82
C ARG A 364 -3.03 9.16 17.58
N LEU A 365 -2.33 10.17 17.05
CA LEU A 365 -1.52 9.99 15.85
C LEU A 365 -0.35 9.02 16.06
N TRP A 366 0.37 9.15 17.17
CA TRP A 366 1.50 8.27 17.52
C TRP A 366 1.10 7.00 18.29
N HIS A 367 -0.19 6.74 18.47
CA HIS A 367 -0.70 5.61 19.24
C HIS A 367 -0.03 5.52 20.64
N ALA A 368 0.12 6.67 21.29
CA ALA A 368 0.89 6.82 22.53
C ALA A 368 0.01 6.65 23.77
N ASP A 369 0.32 5.64 24.59
CA ASP A 369 -0.38 5.36 25.86
C ASP A 369 -0.05 6.35 26.99
N ASP A 370 1.11 7.01 26.92
CA ASP A 370 1.52 8.06 27.87
C ASP A 370 1.67 9.42 27.15
N PRO A 371 0.59 10.23 27.10
CA PRO A 371 0.65 11.58 26.55
C PRO A 371 1.71 12.45 27.23
N ALA A 372 1.99 12.27 28.53
CA ALA A 372 2.99 13.07 29.23
C ALA A 372 4.42 12.74 28.78
N ALA A 373 4.72 11.48 28.45
CA ALA A 373 5.96 11.11 27.78
C ALA A 373 6.07 11.74 26.41
N LEU A 374 5.02 11.62 25.58
CA LEU A 374 4.98 12.22 24.24
C LEU A 374 5.22 13.73 24.27
N ARG A 375 4.64 14.43 25.25
CA ARG A 375 4.89 15.87 25.47
C ARG A 375 6.36 16.15 25.77
N ARG A 376 7.00 15.38 26.66
CA ARG A 376 8.42 15.57 26.98
C ARG A 376 9.31 15.35 25.76
N ASP A 377 8.99 14.35 24.95
CA ASP A 377 9.72 14.05 23.72
C ASP A 377 9.60 15.23 22.74
N PHE A 378 8.39 15.75 22.55
CA PHE A 378 8.15 16.93 21.71
C PHE A 378 8.86 18.18 22.22
N GLU A 379 8.78 18.48 23.52
CA GLU A 379 9.47 19.61 24.13
C GLU A 379 11.00 19.49 23.96
N SER A 380 11.55 18.28 24.11
CA SER A 380 12.98 18.02 23.90
C SER A 380 13.43 18.20 22.44
N ALA A 381 12.52 17.94 21.50
CA ALA A 381 12.72 18.15 20.07
C ALA A 381 12.39 19.60 19.62
N GLY A 382 11.97 20.47 20.54
CA GLY A 382 11.66 21.88 20.27
C GLY A 382 10.24 22.16 19.80
N TYR A 383 9.35 21.15 19.82
CA TYR A 383 7.93 21.31 19.53
C TYR A 383 7.17 21.70 20.79
N VAL A 384 7.07 23.00 21.04
CA VAL A 384 6.31 23.57 22.16
C VAL A 384 5.03 24.22 21.62
N PRO A 385 3.84 23.90 22.15
CA PRO A 385 2.61 24.51 21.68
C PRO A 385 2.55 25.99 22.06
N ALA A 386 1.97 26.83 21.19
CA ALA A 386 1.82 28.27 21.42
C ALA A 386 0.85 28.64 22.58
N PHE A 387 0.32 27.66 23.30
CA PHE A 387 -0.56 27.89 24.44
C PHE A 387 0.22 28.12 25.74
N ASN A 388 -0.05 29.26 26.40
CA ASN A 388 0.30 29.51 27.80
C ASN A 388 -0.56 28.69 28.76
#